data_AF-A0A7K4MRM4-F1
#
_entry.id   AF-A0A7K4MRM4-F1
#
_cell.length_a   1.000
_cell.length_b   1.000
_cell.length_c   1.000
_cell.angle_alpha   90.00
_cell.angle_beta   90.00
_cell.angle_gamma   90.00
#
_symmetry.space_group_name_H-M   'P 1'
#
loop_
_entity.id
_entity.type
_entity.pdbx_description
1 polymer ?
#
loop_
_entity_poly.entity_id
_entity_poly.type
_entity_poly.pdbx_seq_one_letter_code
_entity_poly.pdbx_strand_id
1 'polypeptide(L)' 'MKNKFSLVIILFLSSLFSAYDVGDQISLDDQEIEFSFCYPETLLDSSFSFAQHNGDLNGGNYQVLMIEMSASW' A
#
# COMPACT_ATOMS: atom_id res chain seq x y z
N MET A 1 -4.68 12.07 47.98
CA MET A 1 -3.58 12.26 46.99
C MET A 1 -3.43 11.11 46.00
N LYS A 2 -4.42 10.21 45.87
CA LYS A 2 -4.37 9.13 44.89
C LYS A 2 -4.85 9.70 43.54
N ASN A 3 -4.14 9.43 42.44
CA ASN A 3 -4.58 9.55 41.04
C ASN A 3 -4.12 10.77 40.21
N LYS A 4 -3.32 11.72 40.72
CA LYS A 4 -2.87 12.88 39.91
C LYS A 4 -1.95 12.51 38.74
N PHE A 5 -1.19 11.42 38.85
CA PHE A 5 -0.26 10.96 37.81
C PHE A 5 -0.85 9.91 36.87
N SER A 6 -2.08 9.44 37.12
CA SER A 6 -2.66 8.32 36.37
C SER A 6 -2.84 8.62 34.88
N LEU A 7 -3.27 9.83 34.53
CA LEU A 7 -3.45 10.24 33.14
C LEU A 7 -2.12 10.34 32.39
N VAL A 8 -1.07 10.84 33.04
CA VAL A 8 0.27 10.94 32.46
C VAL A 8 0.83 9.55 32.17
N ILE A 9 0.64 8.61 33.10
CA ILE A 9 1.07 7.22 32.94
C ILE A 9 0.32 6.55 31.78
N ILE A 10 -1.01 6.71 31.69
CA ILE A 10 -1.82 6.15 30.60
C ILE A 10 -1.38 6.70 29.23
N LEU A 11 -1.11 8.01 29.15
CA LEU A 11 -0.62 8.64 27.93
C LEU A 11 0.72 8.06 27.48
N PHE A 12 1.66 7.87 28.41
CA PHE A 12 2.95 7.24 28.13
C PHE A 12 2.84 5.76 27.76
N LEU A 13 1.88 5.02 28.29
CA LEU A 13 1.68 3.61 27.91
C LEU A 13 1.03 3.48 26.53
N SER A 14 0.24 4.45 26.09
CA SER A 14 -0.48 4.37 24.81
C SER A 14 0.45 4.30 23.58
N SER A 15 1.63 4.94 23.64
CA SER A 15 2.62 4.90 22.56
C SER A 15 3.29 3.53 22.41
N LEU A 16 3.28 2.68 23.45
CA LEU A 16 3.83 1.33 23.37
C LEU A 16 2.96 0.39 22.51
N PHE A 17 1.72 0.77 22.24
CA PHE A 17 0.75 -0.03 21.47
C PHE A 17 0.40 0.61 20.11
N SER A 18 1.08 1.68 19.69
CA SER A 18 0.79 2.36 18.42
C SER A 18 1.60 1.82 17.23
N ALA A 19 2.07 0.58 17.29
CA ALA A 19 2.76 -0.04 16.16
C ALA A 19 1.74 -0.24 15.03
N TYR A 20 1.73 0.70 14.08
CA TYR A 20 1.15 0.47 12.77
C TYR A 20 2.16 -0.35 12.00
N ASP A 21 1.80 -1.60 11.72
CA ASP A 21 2.55 -2.40 10.77
C ASP A 21 1.89 -2.23 9.40
N VAL A 22 2.73 -2.02 8.38
CA VAL A 22 2.23 -2.06 7.01
C VAL A 22 1.89 -3.52 6.77
N GLY A 23 0.68 -3.80 6.28
CA GLY A 23 0.29 -5.16 5.92
C GLY A 23 1.19 -5.73 4.83
N ASP A 24 0.84 -6.90 4.31
CA ASP A 24 1.59 -7.50 3.21
C ASP A 24 1.69 -6.54 2.02
N GLN A 25 2.91 -6.43 1.49
CA GLN A 25 3.23 -5.59 0.34
C GLN A 25 3.67 -6.47 -0.83
N ILE A 26 3.37 -6.02 -2.05
CA ILE A 26 3.90 -6.64 -3.26
C ILE A 26 5.41 -6.34 -3.31
N SER A 27 6.25 -7.35 -3.55
CA SER A 27 7.70 -7.15 -3.65
C SER A 27 8.05 -6.22 -4.83
N LEU A 28 9.21 -5.56 -4.80
CA LEU A 28 9.62 -4.69 -5.91
C LEU A 28 9.74 -5.48 -7.22
N ASP A 29 10.31 -6.68 -7.17
CA ASP A 29 10.45 -7.56 -8.32
C ASP A 29 9.06 -7.95 -8.90
N ASP A 30 8.09 -8.24 -8.03
CA ASP A 30 6.72 -8.56 -8.46
C ASP A 30 5.99 -7.32 -9.01
N GLN A 31 6.31 -6.12 -8.52
CA GLN A 31 5.74 -4.87 -9.03
C GLN A 31 6.21 -4.53 -10.45
N GLU A 32 7.43 -4.94 -10.81
CA GLU A 32 8.03 -4.70 -12.13
C GLU A 32 7.50 -5.67 -13.20
N ILE A 33 6.73 -6.69 -12.84
CA ILE A 33 6.10 -7.60 -13.79
C ILE A 33 5.20 -6.81 -14.75
N GLU A 34 5.45 -6.98 -16.05
CA GLU A 34 4.68 -6.35 -17.12
C GLU A 34 3.52 -7.24 -17.58
N PHE A 35 2.34 -6.65 -17.65
CA PHE A 35 1.10 -7.26 -18.13
C PHE A 35 0.61 -6.54 -19.40
N SER A 36 0.14 -7.30 -20.38
CA SER A 36 -0.49 -6.74 -21.58
C SER A 36 -1.93 -6.29 -21.29
N PHE A 37 -2.37 -5.18 -21.89
CA PHE A 37 -3.78 -4.80 -21.86
C PHE A 37 -4.63 -5.73 -22.73
N CYS A 38 -5.79 -6.17 -22.23
CA CYS A 38 -6.70 -7.04 -22.98
C CYS A 38 -7.42 -6.32 -24.15
N TYR A 39 -7.63 -5.01 -24.04
CA TYR A 39 -8.30 -4.17 -25.05
C TYR A 39 -7.61 -2.81 -25.19
N PRO A 40 -6.43 -2.74 -25.82
CA PRO A 40 -5.72 -1.48 -26.00
C PRO A 40 -6.40 -0.66 -27.11
N GLU A 41 -7.20 0.34 -26.76
CA GLU A 41 -7.85 1.20 -27.77
C GLU A 41 -6.85 2.13 -28.50
N THR A 42 -5.78 2.56 -27.82
CA THR A 42 -4.80 3.54 -28.35
C THR A 42 -3.35 3.22 -27.97
N LEU A 43 -3.14 2.10 -27.28
CA LEU A 43 -1.94 1.79 -26.51
C LEU A 43 -1.27 0.51 -27.05
N LEU A 44 -1.03 0.47 -28.36
CA LEU A 44 -0.60 -0.75 -29.07
C LEU A 44 0.76 -1.33 -28.63
N ASP A 45 1.54 -0.60 -27.82
CA ASP A 45 2.84 -1.05 -27.29
C ASP A 45 3.04 -0.74 -25.80
N SER A 46 1.97 -0.43 -25.05
CA SER A 46 2.12 -0.17 -23.61
C SER A 46 1.80 -1.42 -22.78
N SER A 47 2.59 -1.66 -21.74
CA SER A 47 2.32 -2.63 -20.70
C SER A 47 1.88 -1.94 -19.40
N PHE A 48 1.11 -2.68 -18.61
CA PHE A 48 0.78 -2.34 -17.23
C PHE A 48 1.80 -2.99 -16.30
N SER A 49 2.33 -2.26 -15.34
CA SER A 49 3.04 -2.83 -14.19
C SER A 49 2.67 -2.07 -12.92
N PHE A 50 2.70 -2.74 -11.77
CA PHE A 50 2.36 -2.07 -10.50
C PHE A 50 3.39 -0.99 -10.13
N ALA A 51 4.64 -1.15 -10.58
CA ALA A 51 5.72 -0.17 -10.37
C ALA A 51 5.38 1.21 -10.97
N GLN A 52 4.67 1.27 -12.11
CA GLN A 52 4.20 2.53 -12.73
C GLN A 52 3.23 3.34 -11.84
N HIS A 53 2.69 2.71 -10.79
CA HIS A 53 1.75 3.32 -9.85
C HIS A 53 2.30 3.42 -8.42
N ASN A 54 3.56 2.99 -8.19
CA ASN A 54 4.24 3.12 -6.92
C ASN A 54 4.80 4.54 -6.74
N GLY A 55 4.22 5.32 -5.83
CA GLY A 55 4.64 6.70 -5.57
C GLY A 55 6.08 6.83 -5.09
N ASP A 56 6.65 5.83 -4.42
CA ASP A 56 8.06 5.86 -3.97
C ASP A 56 9.03 5.79 -5.16
N LEU A 57 8.65 5.09 -6.23
CA LEU A 57 9.42 5.00 -7.47
C LEU A 57 9.14 6.19 -8.41
N ASN A 58 7.97 6.82 -8.29
CA ASN A 58 7.46 7.80 -9.24
C ASN A 58 7.47 9.24 -8.70
N GLY A 59 8.42 9.57 -7.84
CA GLY A 59 8.66 10.94 -7.35
C GLY A 59 7.59 11.47 -6.37
N GLY A 60 6.94 10.59 -5.63
CA GLY A 60 5.91 10.92 -4.64
C GLY A 60 4.49 10.99 -5.18
N ASN A 61 4.26 10.56 -6.43
CA ASN A 61 2.91 10.53 -7.02
C ASN A 61 2.22 9.18 -6.76
N TYR A 62 1.54 9.08 -5.61
CA TYR A 62 0.83 7.88 -5.19
C TYR A 62 -0.54 7.77 -5.85
N GLN A 63 -0.90 6.54 -6.24
CA GLN A 63 -2.18 6.23 -6.88
C GLN A 63 -2.89 5.13 -6.10
N VAL A 64 -4.23 5.14 -6.15
CA VAL A 64 -5.07 4.10 -5.54
C VAL A 64 -5.62 3.20 -6.65
N LEU A 65 -5.37 1.90 -6.53
CA LEU A 65 -5.82 0.89 -7.49
C LEU A 65 -6.94 0.05 -6.86
N MET A 66 -7.95 -0.28 -7.67
CA MET A 66 -8.97 -1.27 -7.32
C MET A 66 -8.74 -2.51 -8.18
N ILE A 67 -8.42 -3.64 -7.55
CA ILE A 67 -8.11 -4.90 -8.22
C ILE A 67 -9.26 -5.88 -7.94
N GLU A 68 -9.89 -6.35 -9.01
CA GLU A 68 -10.89 -7.41 -8.94
C GLU A 68 -10.26 -8.73 -9.42
N MET A 69 -10.33 -9.77 -8.60
CA MET A 69 -9.96 -11.13 -9.00
C MET A 69 -11.20 -12.00 -8.93
N SER A 70 -11.71 -12.44 -10.08
CA SER A 70 -12.79 -13.43 -10.15
C SER A 70 -12.19 -14.81 -10.44
N ALA A 71 -12.42 -15.75 -9.52
CA ALA A 71 -12.03 -17.16 -9.70
C ALA A 71 -13.28 -17.99 -9.94
N SER A 72 -13.32 -18.75 -11.03
CA SER A 72 -14.28 -19.84 -11.23
C SER A 72 -13.66 -21.15 -10.76
N TRP A 73 -14.45 -21.97 -10.06
CA TRP A 73 -14.08 -23.33 -9.65
C TRP A 73 -14.36 -24.35 -10.75
#